data_AF-X0Y8A9-F1
#
_entry.id   AF-X0Y8A9-F1
#
_cell.length_a   1.000
_cell.length_b   1.000
_cell.length_c   1.000
_cell.angle_alpha   90.00
_cell.angle_beta   90.00
_cell.angle_gamma   90.00
#
_symmetry.space_group_name_H-M   'P 1'
#
loop_
_entity.id
_entity.type
_entity.pdbx_description
1 polymer ?
#
loop_
_entity_poly.entity_id
_entity_poly.type
_entity_poly.pdbx_seq_one_letter_code
_entity_poly.pdbx_strand_id
1 'polypeptide(L)'
;RYEQECRKAGKQPEVLCPEDCRLADTPEGLTEQAAMLQIAKRKEELGEDAVGLQELITYGLKGAAAYADHAQILGVADDEVFATFNEILSYLAENPTDVDELTATALKVGELNLKVMELLDRANTGAYGHPVPTQVRVTPVAGKCICVSGHDLKDLEELLKQTEGKGVNVYTHGEMLPALAYPGLKKYPHLVGNYGGAWQDQQKEFDAFPGAILMTTNCIQKPRDGYKGCIFTSGLVGWPGVR
;
A
#
# COMPACT_ATOMS: atom_id res chain seq x y z
N ARG A 1 -22.04 5.60 13.22
CA ARG A 1 -21.06 6.12 14.22
C ARG A 1 -21.06 7.65 14.25
N TYR A 2 -20.87 8.36 13.14
CA TYR A 2 -20.95 9.84 13.06
C TYR A 2 -22.22 10.42 13.70
N GLU A 3 -23.41 10.03 13.24
CA GLU A 3 -24.67 10.56 13.78
C GLU A 3 -24.83 10.34 15.29
N GLN A 4 -24.33 9.22 15.81
CA GLN A 4 -24.35 8.92 17.24
C GLN A 4 -23.40 9.83 18.02
N GLU A 5 -22.20 10.11 17.51
CA GLU A 5 -21.26 11.02 18.15
C GLU A 5 -21.74 12.48 18.09
N CYS A 6 -22.36 12.91 16.97
CA CYS A 6 -23.02 14.22 16.89
C CYS A 6 -24.11 14.38 17.96
N ARG A 7 -24.98 13.37 18.12
CA ARG A 7 -26.03 13.37 19.15
C ARG A 7 -25.45 13.43 20.57
N LYS A 8 -24.37 12.68 20.85
CA LYS A 8 -23.67 12.75 22.16
C LYS A 8 -23.06 14.12 22.42
N ALA A 9 -22.55 14.78 21.39
CA ALA A 9 -21.95 16.11 21.48
C ALA A 9 -22.97 17.26 21.43
N GLY A 10 -24.28 16.97 21.38
CA GLY A 10 -25.32 18.00 21.27
C GLY A 10 -25.31 18.75 19.92
N LYS A 11 -24.71 18.17 18.87
CA LYS A 11 -24.64 18.74 17.53
C LYS A 11 -25.65 18.05 16.60
N GLN A 12 -26.27 18.81 15.69
CA GLN A 12 -27.04 18.17 14.61
C GLN A 12 -26.07 17.53 13.61
N PRO A 13 -26.29 16.27 13.20
CA PRO A 13 -25.51 15.65 12.13
C PRO A 13 -25.75 16.38 10.82
N GLU A 14 -24.69 16.62 10.06
CA GLU A 14 -24.78 17.14 8.70
C GLU A 14 -25.23 16.04 7.74
N VAL A 15 -25.85 16.45 6.62
CA VAL A 15 -26.15 15.54 5.51
C VAL A 15 -24.89 15.38 4.68
N LEU A 16 -24.14 14.31 4.94
CA LEU A 16 -22.80 14.09 4.38
C LEU A 16 -22.77 13.57 2.93
N CYS A 17 -23.92 13.23 2.34
CA CYS A 17 -24.00 12.72 0.97
C CYS A 17 -24.90 13.63 0.14
N PRO A 18 -24.33 14.55 -0.68
CA PRO A 18 -25.09 15.22 -1.72
C PRO A 18 -25.69 14.18 -2.68
N GLU A 19 -26.85 14.46 -3.27
CA GLU A 19 -27.47 13.57 -4.28
C GLU A 19 -26.53 13.28 -5.46
N ASP A 20 -25.56 14.17 -5.68
CA ASP A 20 -24.55 14.16 -6.74
C ASP A 20 -23.45 13.09 -6.54
N CYS A 21 -23.38 12.44 -5.37
CA CYS A 21 -22.43 11.36 -5.08
C CYS A 21 -22.98 9.95 -5.37
N ARG A 22 -24.18 9.83 -5.95
CA ARG A 22 -24.76 8.51 -6.25
C ARG A 22 -24.08 7.88 -7.46
N LEU A 23 -23.31 6.82 -7.22
CA LEU A 23 -22.75 5.97 -8.26
C LEU A 23 -23.87 5.29 -9.07
N ALA A 24 -23.67 5.18 -10.38
CA ALA A 24 -24.56 4.46 -11.26
C ALA A 24 -24.57 2.95 -10.93
N ASP A 25 -25.72 2.32 -11.10
CA ASP A 25 -25.92 0.91 -10.74
C ASP A 25 -25.42 -0.07 -11.82
N THR A 26 -24.98 0.42 -13.00
CA THR A 26 -24.52 -0.40 -14.13
C THR A 26 -23.08 -0.07 -14.54
N PRO A 27 -22.31 -1.03 -15.09
CA PRO A 27 -20.97 -0.78 -15.61
C PRO A 27 -20.92 0.33 -16.67
N GLU A 28 -21.93 0.40 -17.54
CA GLU A 28 -22.06 1.44 -18.56
C GLU A 28 -22.26 2.82 -17.91
N GLY A 29 -23.19 2.92 -16.96
CA GLY A 29 -23.44 4.18 -16.25
C GLY A 29 -22.23 4.65 -15.43
N LEU A 30 -21.48 3.71 -14.82
CA LEU A 30 -20.23 4.04 -14.13
C LEU A 30 -19.16 4.56 -15.10
N THR A 31 -19.11 4.03 -16.32
CA THR A 31 -18.19 4.48 -17.37
C THR A 31 -18.53 5.91 -17.80
N GLU A 32 -19.82 6.21 -17.97
CA GLU A 32 -20.29 7.56 -18.28
C GLU A 32 -19.98 8.56 -17.16
N GLN A 33 -20.22 8.20 -15.90
CA GLN A 33 -19.84 9.03 -14.75
C GLN A 33 -18.33 9.25 -14.67
N ALA A 34 -17.53 8.20 -14.89
CA ALA A 34 -16.08 8.29 -14.89
C ALA A 34 -15.56 9.25 -15.96
N ALA A 35 -16.20 9.30 -17.14
CA ALA A 35 -15.85 10.25 -18.19
C ALA A 35 -16.03 11.70 -17.74
N MET A 36 -17.00 11.98 -16.87
CA MET A 36 -17.21 13.33 -16.32
C MET A 36 -16.18 13.72 -15.26
N LEU A 37 -15.50 12.75 -14.64
CA LEU A 37 -14.52 12.96 -13.56
C LEU A 37 -13.07 12.87 -14.04
N GLN A 38 -12.84 12.75 -15.35
CA GLN A 38 -11.49 12.63 -15.90
C GLN A 38 -10.64 13.85 -15.57
N ILE A 39 -9.37 13.61 -15.25
CA ILE A 39 -8.38 14.65 -14.95
C ILE A 39 -8.29 15.65 -16.12
N ALA A 40 -8.31 15.17 -17.37
CA ALA A 40 -8.27 16.04 -18.54
C ALA A 40 -9.45 17.04 -18.57
N LYS A 41 -10.67 16.55 -18.33
CA LYS A 41 -11.86 17.39 -18.28
C LYS A 41 -11.81 18.38 -17.11
N ARG A 42 -11.39 17.94 -15.93
CA ARG A 42 -11.19 18.82 -14.77
C ARG A 42 -10.18 19.92 -15.05
N LYS A 43 -9.10 19.63 -15.78
CA LYS A 43 -8.11 20.65 -16.19
C LYS A 43 -8.71 21.71 -17.12
N GLU A 44 -9.59 21.30 -18.03
CA GLU A 44 -10.32 22.24 -18.90
C GLU A 44 -11.23 23.18 -18.09
N GLU A 45 -11.86 22.67 -17.02
CA GLU A 45 -12.82 23.41 -16.19
C GLU A 45 -12.16 24.28 -15.10
N LEU A 46 -11.11 23.78 -14.44
CA LEU A 46 -10.51 24.38 -13.23
C LEU A 46 -9.09 24.90 -13.43
N GLY A 47 -8.48 24.63 -14.59
CA GLY A 47 -7.09 24.99 -14.89
C GLY A 47 -6.08 23.91 -14.51
N GLU A 48 -4.92 23.93 -15.18
CA GLU A 48 -3.89 22.89 -15.01
C GLU A 48 -3.22 22.91 -13.65
N ASP A 49 -2.94 24.09 -13.10
CA ASP A 49 -2.22 24.26 -11.83
C ASP A 49 -3.05 23.74 -10.65
N ALA A 50 -4.32 24.18 -10.55
CA ALA A 50 -5.21 23.76 -9.46
C ALA A 50 -5.43 22.24 -9.47
N VAL A 51 -5.76 21.66 -10.63
CA VAL A 51 -5.96 20.21 -10.75
C VAL A 51 -4.64 19.46 -10.53
N GLY A 52 -3.53 19.97 -11.03
CA GLY A 52 -2.21 19.40 -10.81
C GLY A 52 -1.89 19.27 -9.32
N LEU A 53 -2.17 20.31 -8.53
CA LEU A 53 -1.96 20.30 -7.09
C LEU A 53 -2.98 19.40 -6.36
N GLN A 54 -4.26 19.41 -6.74
CA GLN A 54 -5.26 18.48 -6.19
C GLN A 54 -4.83 17.01 -6.36
N GLU A 55 -4.35 16.65 -7.55
CA GLU A 55 -3.84 15.30 -7.82
C GLU A 55 -2.54 15.02 -7.07
N LEU A 56 -1.63 15.98 -6.97
CA LEU A 56 -0.39 15.86 -6.21
C LEU A 56 -0.68 15.54 -4.73
N ILE A 57 -1.58 16.31 -4.10
CA ILE A 57 -2.02 16.10 -2.72
C ILE A 57 -2.65 14.70 -2.60
N THR A 58 -3.57 14.35 -3.50
CA THR A 58 -4.25 13.04 -3.49
C THR A 58 -3.27 11.88 -3.58
N TYR A 59 -2.28 11.95 -4.48
CA TYR A 59 -1.28 10.89 -4.64
C TYR A 59 -0.29 10.83 -3.49
N GLY A 60 0.09 12.00 -2.94
CA GLY A 60 0.89 12.07 -1.72
C GLY A 60 0.18 11.41 -0.54
N LEU A 61 -1.13 11.66 -0.37
CA LEU A 61 -1.94 11.00 0.65
C LEU A 61 -2.02 9.48 0.44
N LYS A 62 -2.15 8.99 -0.81
CA LYS A 62 -2.12 7.55 -1.07
C LYS A 62 -0.80 6.90 -0.64
N GLY A 63 0.33 7.56 -0.92
CA GLY A 63 1.65 7.09 -0.48
C GLY A 63 1.79 7.06 1.04
N ALA A 64 1.42 8.17 1.71
CA ALA A 64 1.44 8.23 3.16
C ALA A 64 0.48 7.19 3.78
N ALA A 65 -0.70 6.97 3.21
CA ALA A 65 -1.66 5.99 3.70
C ALA A 65 -1.11 4.55 3.65
N ALA A 66 -0.34 4.20 2.60
CA ALA A 66 0.31 2.89 2.51
C ALA A 66 1.30 2.64 3.66
N TYR A 67 2.09 3.65 4.03
CA TYR A 67 3.00 3.54 5.17
C TYR A 67 2.25 3.48 6.51
N ALA A 68 1.18 4.25 6.66
CA ALA A 68 0.35 4.25 7.87
C ALA A 68 -0.34 2.90 8.08
N ASP A 69 -0.81 2.26 6.99
CA ASP A 69 -1.43 0.94 7.02
C ASP A 69 -0.46 -0.12 7.57
N HIS A 70 0.77 -0.17 7.06
CA HIS A 70 1.79 -1.10 7.58
C HIS A 70 2.17 -0.84 9.04
N ALA A 71 2.24 0.42 9.47
CA ALA A 71 2.45 0.74 10.88
C ALA A 71 1.28 0.22 11.75
N GLN A 72 0.05 0.40 11.27
CA GLN A 72 -1.16 -0.02 11.96
C GLN A 72 -1.30 -1.54 12.03
N ILE A 73 -0.90 -2.28 10.98
CA ILE A 73 -0.85 -3.76 10.96
C ILE A 73 0.03 -4.28 12.11
N LEU A 74 1.10 -3.55 12.45
CA LEU A 74 1.99 -3.84 13.58
C LEU A 74 1.54 -3.21 14.91
N GLY A 75 0.35 -2.61 14.96
CA GLY A 75 -0.25 -2.05 16.16
C GLY A 75 0.27 -0.65 16.55
N VAL A 76 0.98 0.03 15.64
CA VAL A 76 1.46 1.41 15.86
C VAL A 76 0.59 2.38 15.07
N ALA A 77 -0.05 3.32 15.77
CA ALA A 77 -0.95 4.29 15.18
C ALA A 77 -0.89 5.62 15.94
N ASP A 78 -1.35 6.69 15.29
CA ASP A 78 -1.45 8.03 15.85
C ASP A 78 -2.75 8.70 15.38
N ASP A 79 -3.60 9.08 16.32
CA ASP A 79 -4.90 9.71 16.03
C ASP A 79 -4.73 11.08 15.35
N GLU A 80 -3.63 11.81 15.60
CA GLU A 80 -3.36 13.11 14.98
C GLU A 80 -3.02 12.95 13.49
N VAL A 81 -2.29 11.88 13.14
CA VAL A 81 -2.02 11.52 11.75
C VAL A 81 -3.34 11.25 11.02
N PHE A 82 -4.22 10.43 11.59
CA PHE A 82 -5.52 10.14 10.97
C PHE A 82 -6.45 11.35 10.93
N ALA A 83 -6.44 12.22 11.95
CA ALA A 83 -7.16 13.47 11.92
C ALA A 83 -6.70 14.35 10.75
N THR A 84 -5.39 14.43 10.52
CA THR A 84 -4.79 15.19 9.41
C THR A 84 -5.18 14.59 8.04
N PHE A 85 -5.19 13.26 7.89
CA PHE A 85 -5.72 12.61 6.69
C PHE A 85 -7.16 13.04 6.39
N ASN A 86 -8.04 12.98 7.40
CA ASN A 86 -9.45 13.35 7.24
C ASN A 86 -9.62 14.84 6.93
N GLU A 87 -8.83 15.72 7.56
CA GLU A 87 -8.85 17.16 7.30
C GLU A 87 -8.52 17.45 5.82
N ILE A 88 -7.42 16.88 5.31
CA ILE A 88 -6.98 17.15 3.92
C ILE A 88 -7.94 16.52 2.91
N LEU A 89 -8.47 15.31 3.18
CA LEU A 89 -9.48 14.68 2.32
C LEU A 89 -10.79 15.48 2.30
N SER A 90 -11.21 16.04 3.45
CA SER A 90 -12.36 16.93 3.52
C SER A 90 -12.13 18.20 2.71
N TYR A 91 -10.98 18.84 2.86
CA TYR A 91 -10.60 20.01 2.07
C TYR A 91 -10.62 19.72 0.56
N LEU A 92 -10.04 18.59 0.12
CA LEU A 92 -10.09 18.21 -1.30
C LEU A 92 -11.52 17.98 -1.82
N ALA A 93 -12.42 17.46 -0.98
CA ALA A 93 -13.81 17.22 -1.34
C ALA A 93 -14.60 18.53 -1.60
N GLU A 94 -14.12 19.67 -1.10
CA GLU A 94 -14.67 21.00 -1.36
C GLU A 94 -14.28 21.55 -2.75
N ASN A 95 -13.48 20.80 -3.53
CA ASN A 95 -12.95 21.18 -4.84
C ASN A 95 -12.22 22.55 -4.87
N PRO A 96 -11.21 22.75 -3.99
CA PRO A 96 -10.50 24.02 -3.87
C PRO A 96 -9.70 24.35 -5.13
N THR A 97 -9.70 25.62 -5.55
CA THR A 97 -9.00 26.08 -6.76
C THR A 97 -7.91 27.12 -6.49
N ASP A 98 -7.77 27.59 -5.24
CA ASP A 98 -6.72 28.52 -4.86
C ASP A 98 -5.35 27.80 -4.85
N VAL A 99 -4.45 28.26 -5.72
CA VAL A 99 -3.13 27.66 -5.95
C VAL A 99 -2.21 27.82 -4.74
N ASP A 100 -2.30 28.92 -4.00
CA ASP A 100 -1.45 29.15 -2.83
C ASP A 100 -1.89 28.25 -1.66
N GLU A 101 -3.20 28.12 -1.44
CA GLU A 101 -3.75 27.21 -0.42
C GLU A 101 -3.47 25.74 -0.76
N LEU A 102 -3.63 25.36 -2.03
CA LEU A 102 -3.29 24.03 -2.52
C LEU A 102 -1.78 23.74 -2.37
N THR A 103 -0.92 24.70 -2.65
CA THR A 103 0.54 24.53 -2.48
C THR A 103 0.89 24.35 -1.00
N ALA A 104 0.31 25.15 -0.11
CA ALA A 104 0.48 24.99 1.34
C ALA A 104 -0.01 23.61 1.81
N THR A 105 -1.14 23.13 1.27
CA THR A 105 -1.67 21.81 1.57
C THR A 105 -0.75 20.69 1.08
N ALA A 106 -0.14 20.83 -0.11
CA ALA A 106 0.84 19.86 -0.60
C ALA A 106 2.07 19.75 0.32
N LEU A 107 2.55 20.88 0.84
CA LEU A 107 3.62 20.89 1.85
C LEU A 107 3.19 20.21 3.16
N LYS A 108 1.95 20.45 3.60
CA LYS A 108 1.36 19.77 4.78
C LYS A 108 1.28 18.25 4.59
N VAL A 109 1.00 17.75 3.38
CA VAL A 109 1.09 16.31 3.06
C VAL A 109 2.53 15.79 3.21
N GLY A 110 3.53 16.58 2.82
CA GLY A 110 4.95 16.25 3.04
C GLY A 110 5.28 16.09 4.53
N GLU A 111 4.81 17.01 5.37
CA GLU A 111 4.98 16.94 6.83
C GLU A 111 4.25 15.72 7.43
N LEU A 112 3.02 15.46 6.99
CA LEU A 112 2.27 14.26 7.37
C LEU A 112 3.04 12.98 7.02
N ASN A 113 3.61 12.91 5.81
CA ASN A 113 4.37 11.75 5.36
C ASN A 113 5.63 11.51 6.22
N LEU A 114 6.31 12.57 6.68
CA LEU A 114 7.43 12.42 7.61
C LEU A 114 6.99 11.76 8.93
N LYS A 115 5.89 12.23 9.53
CA LYS A 115 5.32 11.63 10.75
C LYS A 115 4.95 10.16 10.52
N VAL A 116 4.31 9.86 9.39
CA VAL A 116 3.92 8.47 9.08
C VAL A 116 5.14 7.56 8.88
N MET A 117 6.17 8.02 8.18
CA MET A 117 7.40 7.23 8.01
C MET A 117 8.09 6.96 9.36
N GLU A 118 8.04 7.91 10.29
CA GLU A 118 8.51 7.70 11.67
C GLU A 118 7.69 6.62 12.39
N LEU A 119 6.36 6.62 12.24
CA LEU A 119 5.51 5.55 12.79
C LEU A 119 5.88 4.18 12.23
N LEU A 120 6.07 4.09 10.91
CA LEU A 120 6.42 2.84 10.23
C LEU A 120 7.83 2.36 10.61
N ASP A 121 8.81 3.26 10.68
CA ASP A 121 10.17 2.93 11.13
C ASP A 121 10.14 2.36 12.56
N ARG A 122 9.44 3.04 13.48
CA ARG A 122 9.27 2.58 14.86
C ARG A 122 8.54 1.24 14.93
N ALA A 123 7.50 1.03 14.11
CA ALA A 123 6.76 -0.22 14.06
C ALA A 123 7.65 -1.39 13.62
N ASN A 124 8.36 -1.23 12.50
CA ASN A 124 9.23 -2.27 11.96
C ASN A 124 10.44 -2.54 12.86
N THR A 125 11.16 -1.50 13.29
CA THR A 125 12.35 -1.65 14.13
C THR A 125 12.00 -2.14 15.54
N GLY A 126 10.84 -1.76 16.07
CA GLY A 126 10.30 -2.27 17.33
C GLY A 126 9.92 -3.76 17.26
N ALA A 127 9.29 -4.19 16.15
CA ALA A 127 8.86 -5.58 15.97
C ALA A 127 10.02 -6.53 15.59
N TYR A 128 10.93 -6.07 14.74
CA TYR A 128 11.92 -6.93 14.08
C TYR A 128 13.38 -6.56 14.37
N GLY A 129 13.63 -5.51 15.17
CA GLY A 129 14.95 -4.98 15.50
C GLY A 129 15.48 -4.03 14.42
N HIS A 130 16.47 -3.19 14.76
CA HIS A 130 17.10 -2.33 13.77
C HIS A 130 17.85 -3.15 12.69
N PRO A 131 17.67 -2.83 11.40
CA PRO A 131 18.43 -3.46 10.32
C PRO A 131 19.94 -3.38 10.54
N VAL A 132 20.64 -4.47 10.23
CA VAL A 132 22.11 -4.52 10.31
C VAL A 132 22.71 -4.82 8.94
N PRO A 133 23.95 -4.37 8.64
CA PRO A 133 24.66 -4.77 7.44
C PRO A 133 24.61 -6.28 7.27
N THR A 134 24.07 -6.74 6.14
CA THR A 134 23.78 -8.15 5.91
C THR A 134 24.17 -8.55 4.50
N GLN A 135 24.93 -9.63 4.38
CA GLN A 135 25.16 -10.27 3.08
C GLN A 135 23.94 -11.09 2.70
N VAL A 136 23.39 -10.80 1.52
CA VAL A 136 22.19 -11.47 1.00
C VAL A 136 22.59 -12.47 -0.07
N ARG A 137 22.09 -13.71 0.06
CA ARG A 137 22.20 -14.71 -1.00
C ARG A 137 21.25 -14.35 -2.14
N VAL A 138 21.77 -14.39 -3.36
CA VAL A 138 21.00 -14.24 -4.61
C VAL A 138 21.08 -15.50 -5.49
N THR A 139 21.70 -16.57 -4.98
CA THR A 139 21.82 -17.86 -5.67
C THR A 139 20.79 -18.86 -5.18
N PRO A 140 20.33 -19.80 -6.03
CA PRO A 140 19.33 -20.78 -5.65
C PRO A 140 19.80 -21.77 -4.58
N VAL A 141 18.85 -22.19 -3.74
CA VAL A 141 18.95 -23.30 -2.79
C VAL A 141 17.96 -24.39 -3.22
N ALA A 142 18.45 -25.62 -3.36
CA ALA A 142 17.62 -26.75 -3.71
C ALA A 142 16.50 -26.99 -2.66
N GLY A 143 15.29 -27.28 -3.12
CA GLY A 143 14.14 -27.57 -2.25
C GLY A 143 12.84 -26.98 -2.78
N LYS A 144 11.75 -27.19 -2.03
CA LYS A 144 10.48 -26.47 -2.27
C LYS A 144 10.66 -25.01 -1.87
N CYS A 145 9.99 -24.10 -2.54
CA CYS A 145 10.16 -22.68 -2.27
C CYS A 145 8.89 -21.84 -2.39
N ILE A 146 8.89 -20.72 -1.68
CA ILE A 146 7.93 -19.62 -1.79
C ILE A 146 8.71 -18.32 -1.95
N CYS A 147 8.25 -17.44 -2.83
CA CYS A 147 8.78 -16.09 -3.01
C CYS A 147 7.77 -15.07 -2.46
N VAL A 148 8.19 -14.15 -1.61
CA VAL A 148 7.36 -13.08 -1.06
C VAL A 148 7.79 -11.74 -1.65
N SER A 149 6.83 -10.99 -2.19
CA SER A 149 7.02 -9.68 -2.81
C SER A 149 6.05 -8.66 -2.22
N GLY A 150 6.38 -7.38 -2.39
CA GLY A 150 5.67 -6.26 -1.76
C GLY A 150 6.47 -5.69 -0.60
N HIS A 151 5.82 -5.26 0.48
CA HIS A 151 6.46 -4.56 1.60
C HIS A 151 6.07 -5.09 2.99
N ASP A 152 5.04 -5.94 3.11
CA ASP A 152 4.49 -6.28 4.42
C ASP A 152 5.36 -7.32 5.17
N LEU A 153 6.05 -6.86 6.21
CA LEU A 153 6.92 -7.72 7.02
C LEU A 153 6.12 -8.65 7.94
N LYS A 154 4.86 -8.32 8.25
CA LYS A 154 4.02 -9.15 9.12
C LYS A 154 3.54 -10.40 8.39
N ASP A 155 3.10 -10.26 7.14
CA ASP A 155 2.78 -11.37 6.24
C ASP A 155 3.99 -12.30 6.05
N LEU A 156 5.18 -11.73 5.85
CA LEU A 156 6.41 -12.52 5.78
C LEU A 156 6.68 -13.27 7.09
N GLU A 157 6.56 -12.62 8.24
CA GLU A 157 6.77 -13.26 9.54
C GLU A 157 5.79 -14.42 9.78
N GLU A 158 4.50 -14.22 9.51
CA GLU A 158 3.48 -15.24 9.67
C GLU A 158 3.69 -16.41 8.69
N LEU A 159 4.11 -16.14 7.44
CA LEU A 159 4.51 -17.19 6.51
C LEU A 159 5.73 -17.98 7.03
N LEU A 160 6.74 -17.29 7.58
CA LEU A 160 7.95 -17.93 8.11
C LEU A 160 7.62 -18.86 9.28
N LYS A 161 6.78 -18.41 10.22
CA LYS A 161 6.25 -19.26 11.31
C LYS A 161 5.51 -20.47 10.78
N GLN A 162 4.63 -20.29 9.79
CA GLN A 162 3.84 -21.38 9.23
C GLN A 162 4.66 -22.36 8.40
N THR A 163 5.82 -21.98 7.89
CA THR A 163 6.69 -22.82 7.04
C THR A 163 7.85 -23.44 7.80
N GLU A 164 8.05 -23.08 9.07
CA GLU A 164 9.11 -23.62 9.91
C GLU A 164 9.01 -25.15 10.04
N GLY A 165 10.14 -25.84 9.83
CA GLY A 165 10.24 -27.30 9.88
C GLY A 165 9.60 -28.05 8.70
N LYS A 166 9.04 -27.36 7.70
CA LYS A 166 8.36 -28.00 6.55
C LYS A 166 9.25 -28.28 5.34
N GLY A 167 10.53 -27.91 5.40
CA GLY A 167 11.45 -28.06 4.27
C GLY A 167 11.12 -27.16 3.07
N VAL A 168 10.54 -25.98 3.33
CA VAL A 168 10.21 -24.96 2.33
C VAL A 168 11.13 -23.76 2.53
N ASN A 169 11.90 -23.43 1.50
CA ASN A 169 12.75 -22.24 1.45
C ASN A 169 11.89 -21.00 1.12
N VAL A 170 12.02 -19.93 1.89
CA VAL A 170 11.37 -18.65 1.63
C VAL A 170 12.39 -17.67 1.06
N TYR A 171 12.01 -17.03 -0.05
CA TYR A 171 12.77 -15.96 -0.69
C TYR A 171 12.00 -14.65 -0.60
N THR A 172 12.73 -13.54 -0.54
CA THR A 172 12.19 -12.20 -0.80
C THR A 172 12.31 -11.86 -2.29
N HIS A 173 11.53 -10.87 -2.77
CA HIS A 173 11.65 -10.28 -4.10
C HIS A 173 11.30 -8.79 -4.05
N GLY A 174 11.94 -8.00 -4.92
CA GLY A 174 11.73 -6.55 -5.00
C GLY A 174 11.93 -5.87 -3.65
N GLU A 175 10.90 -5.15 -3.22
CA GLU A 175 10.93 -4.32 -2.01
C GLU A 175 10.92 -5.13 -0.70
N MET A 176 10.78 -6.47 -0.75
CA MET A 176 10.98 -7.34 0.40
C MET A 176 12.46 -7.59 0.70
N LEU A 177 13.39 -7.22 -0.18
CA LEU A 177 14.84 -7.38 0.02
C LEU A 177 15.35 -6.89 1.39
N PRO A 178 14.93 -5.70 1.91
CA PRO A 178 15.38 -5.20 3.20
C PRO A 178 14.97 -6.08 4.39
N ALA A 179 13.94 -6.93 4.26
CA ALA A 179 13.50 -7.84 5.32
C ALA A 179 14.65 -8.74 5.84
N LEU A 180 15.59 -9.08 4.96
CA LEU A 180 16.76 -9.90 5.26
C LEU A 180 17.77 -9.21 6.19
N ALA A 181 17.69 -7.89 6.38
CA ALA A 181 18.56 -7.15 7.28
C ALA A 181 18.04 -7.10 8.73
N TYR A 182 16.77 -7.44 8.97
CA TYR A 182 16.13 -7.38 10.29
C TYR A 182 16.49 -8.61 11.16
N PRO A 183 17.11 -8.43 12.34
CA PRO A 183 17.49 -9.55 13.21
C PRO A 183 16.32 -10.48 13.58
N GLY A 184 15.13 -9.92 13.82
CA GLY A 184 13.93 -10.65 14.20
C GLY A 184 13.39 -11.58 13.11
N LEU A 185 13.70 -11.31 11.83
CA LEU A 185 13.36 -12.17 10.70
C LEU A 185 14.51 -13.12 10.33
N LYS A 186 15.77 -12.69 10.50
CA LYS A 186 16.96 -13.52 10.25
C LYS A 186 17.04 -14.77 11.14
N LYS A 187 16.31 -14.80 12.25
CA LYS A 187 16.26 -15.98 13.13
C LYS A 187 15.68 -17.23 12.43
N TYR A 188 14.93 -17.05 11.34
CA TYR A 188 14.38 -18.15 10.55
C TYR A 188 15.39 -18.62 9.48
N PRO A 189 16.03 -19.79 9.64
CA PRO A 189 17.12 -20.22 8.76
C PRO A 189 16.66 -20.56 7.34
N HIS A 190 15.36 -20.80 7.14
CA HIS A 190 14.74 -21.05 5.84
C HIS A 190 14.31 -19.78 5.11
N LEU A 191 14.50 -18.58 5.67
CA LEU A 191 14.52 -17.33 4.90
C LEU A 191 15.89 -17.22 4.21
N VAL A 192 16.00 -17.77 3.00
CA VAL A 192 17.31 -18.13 2.44
C VAL A 192 17.97 -17.06 1.57
N GLY A 193 17.23 -16.04 1.12
CA GLY A 193 17.80 -14.99 0.26
C GLY A 193 16.77 -14.19 -0.52
N ASN A 194 17.26 -13.43 -1.50
CA ASN A 194 16.43 -12.64 -2.41
C ASN A 194 16.48 -13.23 -3.83
N TYR A 195 15.33 -13.35 -4.46
CA TYR A 195 15.20 -13.79 -5.84
C TYR A 195 14.85 -12.62 -6.75
N GLY A 196 15.53 -12.52 -7.90
CA GLY A 196 15.23 -11.51 -8.91
C GLY A 196 15.64 -10.09 -8.53
N GLY A 197 15.04 -9.14 -9.23
CA GLY A 197 15.32 -7.71 -9.13
C GLY A 197 14.10 -6.89 -8.73
N ALA A 198 13.88 -5.80 -9.45
CA ALA A 198 12.74 -4.91 -9.22
C ALA A 198 11.50 -5.36 -10.00
N TRP A 199 10.35 -4.86 -9.56
CA TRP A 199 9.03 -5.35 -9.94
C TRP A 199 8.75 -5.33 -11.45
N GLN A 200 9.40 -4.48 -12.24
CA GLN A 200 9.18 -4.43 -13.70
C GLN A 200 9.61 -5.72 -14.41
N ASP A 201 10.53 -6.49 -13.83
CA ASP A 201 11.01 -7.76 -14.38
C ASP A 201 10.20 -8.98 -13.90
N GLN A 202 9.24 -8.77 -12.98
CA GLN A 202 8.55 -9.85 -12.27
C GLN A 202 7.89 -10.86 -13.22
N GLN A 203 7.40 -10.44 -14.39
CA GLN A 203 6.73 -11.37 -15.30
C GLN A 203 7.68 -12.45 -15.84
N LYS A 204 8.95 -12.10 -16.07
CA LYS A 204 9.97 -13.05 -16.51
C LYS A 204 10.47 -13.86 -15.32
N GLU A 205 10.69 -13.19 -14.19
CA GLU A 205 11.28 -13.80 -13.00
C GLU A 205 10.31 -14.78 -12.33
N PHE A 206 9.04 -14.42 -12.18
CA PHE A 206 8.00 -15.28 -11.59
C PHE A 206 7.66 -16.47 -12.47
N ASP A 207 7.71 -16.32 -13.80
CA ASP A 207 7.51 -17.44 -14.74
C ASP A 207 8.65 -18.47 -14.66
N ALA A 208 9.87 -18.02 -14.33
CA ALA A 208 11.02 -18.88 -14.09
C ALA A 208 11.10 -19.41 -12.65
N PHE A 209 10.34 -18.85 -11.71
CA PHE A 209 10.37 -19.27 -10.31
C PHE A 209 9.53 -20.55 -10.13
N PRO A 210 10.11 -21.66 -9.64
CA PRO A 210 9.43 -22.96 -9.62
C PRO A 210 8.44 -23.12 -8.45
N GLY A 211 8.35 -22.12 -7.56
CA GLY A 211 7.57 -22.16 -6.32
C GLY A 211 6.31 -21.30 -6.35
N ALA A 212 5.67 -21.17 -5.19
CA ALA A 212 4.54 -20.25 -5.03
C ALA A 212 5.04 -18.80 -4.84
N ILE A 213 4.22 -17.82 -5.22
CA ILE A 213 4.52 -16.39 -5.06
C ILE A 213 3.43 -15.75 -4.21
N LEU A 214 3.81 -15.00 -3.18
CA LEU A 214 2.91 -14.22 -2.34
C LEU A 214 3.15 -12.73 -2.59
N MET A 215 2.10 -12.02 -3.01
CA MET A 215 2.08 -10.58 -3.18
C MET A 215 1.39 -9.93 -1.97
N THR A 216 2.16 -9.22 -1.15
CA THR A 216 1.65 -8.54 0.06
C THR A 216 1.15 -7.13 -0.23
N THR A 217 1.74 -6.47 -1.24
CA THR A 217 1.38 -5.12 -1.68
C THR A 217 1.62 -4.96 -3.20
N ASN A 218 1.47 -3.75 -3.72
CA ASN A 218 2.05 -3.39 -5.01
C ASN A 218 3.58 -3.65 -5.04
N CYS A 219 4.20 -3.81 -6.20
CA CYS A 219 3.61 -3.76 -7.54
C CYS A 219 3.28 -5.17 -8.05
N ILE A 220 2.05 -5.38 -8.51
CA ILE A 220 1.64 -6.60 -9.21
C ILE A 220 1.40 -6.27 -10.69
N GLN A 221 2.17 -6.89 -11.57
CA GLN A 221 1.87 -6.93 -13.01
C GLN A 221 0.86 -8.03 -13.31
N LYS A 222 0.17 -7.91 -14.46
CA LYS A 222 -0.69 -8.96 -15.00
C LYS A 222 0.01 -10.31 -14.95
N PRO A 223 -0.47 -11.27 -14.14
CA PRO A 223 0.12 -12.60 -14.07
C PRO A 223 0.05 -13.31 -15.42
N ARG A 224 1.13 -13.99 -15.80
CA ARG A 224 1.16 -14.83 -17.00
C ARG A 224 0.57 -16.19 -16.70
N ASP A 225 0.06 -16.86 -17.73
CA ASP A 225 -0.57 -18.18 -17.59
C ASP A 225 0.37 -19.22 -16.96
N GLY A 226 1.68 -19.10 -17.19
CA GLY A 226 2.70 -20.01 -16.65
C GLY A 226 2.77 -20.05 -15.12
N TYR A 227 2.46 -18.95 -14.43
CA TYR A 227 2.50 -18.88 -12.96
C TYR A 227 1.19 -18.39 -12.31
N LYS A 228 0.15 -18.07 -13.09
CA LYS A 228 -1.13 -17.57 -12.58
C LYS A 228 -1.77 -18.52 -11.54
N GLY A 229 -1.56 -19.83 -11.68
CA GLY A 229 -2.04 -20.84 -10.71
C GLY A 229 -1.27 -20.89 -9.39
N CYS A 230 -0.09 -20.26 -9.33
CA CYS A 230 0.88 -20.34 -8.24
C CYS A 230 1.19 -18.98 -7.59
N ILE A 231 0.57 -17.90 -8.05
CA ILE A 231 0.61 -16.58 -7.39
C ILE A 231 -0.61 -16.43 -6.47
N PHE A 232 -0.40 -15.77 -5.34
CA PHE A 232 -1.36 -15.51 -4.29
C PHE A 232 -1.27 -14.05 -3.88
N THR A 233 -2.40 -13.46 -3.51
CA THR A 233 -2.53 -12.07 -3.08
C THR A 233 -2.96 -12.00 -1.62
N SER A 234 -2.50 -10.98 -0.92
CA SER A 234 -2.85 -10.68 0.48
C SER A 234 -3.09 -9.16 0.63
N GLY A 235 -3.64 -8.77 1.78
CA GLY A 235 -3.93 -7.38 2.10
C GLY A 235 -4.84 -6.71 1.07
N LEU A 236 -4.41 -5.56 0.56
CA LEU A 236 -5.14 -4.78 -0.45
C LEU A 236 -4.83 -5.20 -1.90
N VAL A 237 -3.93 -6.18 -2.11
CA VAL A 237 -3.62 -6.66 -3.45
C VAL A 237 -4.74 -7.55 -3.96
N GLY A 238 -5.14 -7.35 -5.21
CA GLY A 238 -6.09 -8.23 -5.88
C GLY A 238 -5.85 -8.30 -7.38
N TRP A 239 -6.06 -9.49 -7.95
CA TRP A 239 -6.06 -9.69 -9.41
C TRP A 239 -7.13 -10.70 -9.82
N PRO A 240 -7.93 -10.44 -10.88
CA PRO A 240 -8.97 -11.36 -11.32
C PRO A 240 -8.48 -12.78 -11.62
N GLY A 241 -9.03 -13.76 -10.89
CA GLY A 241 -8.69 -15.17 -11.02
C GLY A 241 -7.36 -15.57 -10.36
N VAL A 242 -6.82 -14.73 -9.48
CA VAL A 242 -5.73 -15.06 -8.54
C VAL A 242 -6.35 -15.22 -7.15
N ARG A 243 -5.76 -16.13 -6.35
CA ARG A 243 -6.23 -16.46 -5.00
C ARG A 243 -5.76 -15.44 -3.97
#